data_AF-A0A445EF88-F1
#
_entry.id   AF-A0A445EF88-F1
#
_cell.length_a   1.000
_cell.length_b   1.000
_cell.length_c   1.000
_cell.angle_alpha   90.00
_cell.angle_beta   90.00
_cell.angle_gamma   90.00
#
_symmetry.space_group_name_H-M   'P 1'
#
loop_
_entity.id
_entity.type
_entity.pdbx_description
1 polymer ?
#
loop_
_entity_poly.entity_id
_entity_poly.type
_entity_poly.pdbx_seq_one_letter_code
_entity_poly.pdbx_strand_id
1 'polypeptide(L)'
;MAERVEGFNFEQRHGKQRVRVARVWKTKEGKHYVVEWRVSISLLSDCVNSYLRDDNSDIVATDTMKNTVYAKAKECSEILSVENFAIELAKHFISFYRQVTAAIVNIVEKPWERIIMDGQPHMHGFKLGSERHTVEAIVKKSGALQLTSGVEGLSVLKTTKEKHDMIWF
;
A
#
# COMPACT_ATOMS: atom_id res chain seq x y z
N MET A 1 14.00 2.01 19.26
CA MET A 1 14.38 0.65 19.72
C MET A 1 13.38 0.30 20.79
N ALA A 2 12.83 -0.92 20.80
CA ALA A 2 11.83 -1.31 21.81
C ALA A 2 12.39 -1.07 23.23
N GLU A 3 11.68 -0.31 24.06
CA GLU A 3 11.98 -0.26 25.48
C GLU A 3 11.72 -1.65 26.07
N ARG A 4 12.73 -2.20 26.74
CA ARG A 4 12.58 -3.43 27.52
C ARG A 4 11.92 -3.07 28.84
N VAL A 5 10.61 -3.27 28.93
CA VAL A 5 9.89 -3.20 30.19
C VAL A 5 9.88 -4.61 30.77
N GLU A 6 10.55 -4.80 31.92
CA GLU A 6 10.53 -6.06 32.69
C GLU A 6 10.92 -7.32 31.88
N GLY A 7 11.80 -7.19 30.90
CA GLY A 7 12.25 -8.30 30.05
C GLY A 7 11.36 -8.61 28.84
N PHE A 8 10.26 -7.88 28.66
CA PHE A 8 9.41 -7.96 27.48
C PHE A 8 9.81 -6.93 26.42
N ASN A 9 9.78 -7.33 25.14
CA ASN A 9 9.93 -6.40 24.03
C ASN A 9 8.56 -5.80 23.71
N PHE A 10 8.35 -4.53 24.03
CA PHE A 10 7.11 -3.83 23.71
C PHE A 10 7.25 -3.10 22.38
N GLU A 11 6.46 -3.47 21.38
CA GLU A 11 6.42 -2.84 20.05
C GLU A 11 5.07 -2.13 19.85
N GLN A 12 5.11 -0.81 19.63
CA GLN A 12 3.90 0.00 19.45
C GLN A 12 3.62 0.15 17.97
N ARG A 13 2.46 -0.34 17.53
CA ARG A 13 2.01 -0.24 16.15
C ARG A 13 0.64 0.40 16.08
N HIS A 14 0.53 1.49 15.32
CA HIS A 14 -0.73 2.17 15.05
C HIS A 14 -0.83 2.56 13.57
N GLY A 15 -2.04 2.86 13.08
CA GLY A 15 -2.19 3.06 11.65
C GLY A 15 -3.57 3.48 11.17
N LYS A 16 -3.68 3.63 9.85
CA LYS A 16 -4.94 3.92 9.14
C LYS A 16 -5.14 2.88 8.05
N GLN A 17 -6.35 2.34 7.95
CA GLN A 17 -6.70 1.37 6.93
C GLN A 17 -7.82 1.88 6.03
N ARG A 18 -7.98 1.21 4.88
CA ARG A 18 -9.08 1.43 3.92
C ARG A 18 -9.12 2.85 3.35
N VAL A 19 -7.97 3.53 3.23
CA VAL A 19 -7.88 4.83 2.57
C VAL A 19 -7.99 4.60 1.06
N ARG A 20 -9.07 5.08 0.45
CA ARG A 20 -9.25 4.98 -1.00
C ARG A 20 -8.76 6.26 -1.65
N VAL A 21 -7.89 6.12 -2.65
CA VAL A 21 -7.37 7.23 -3.45
C VAL A 21 -7.37 6.84 -4.93
N ALA A 22 -7.77 7.76 -5.79
CA ALA A 22 -7.65 7.61 -7.23
C ALA A 22 -6.79 8.73 -7.78
N ARG A 23 -5.93 8.41 -8.75
CA ARG A 23 -5.07 9.39 -9.42
C ARG A 23 -5.24 9.23 -10.91
N VAL A 24 -5.44 10.37 -11.58
CA VAL A 24 -5.51 10.47 -13.03
C VAL A 24 -4.38 11.36 -13.52
N TRP A 25 -3.57 10.83 -14.44
CA TRP A 25 -2.59 11.58 -15.21
C TRP A 25 -3.13 11.78 -16.64
N LYS A 26 -2.86 12.95 -17.22
CA LYS A 26 -3.28 13.27 -18.59
C LYS A 26 -2.04 13.61 -19.41
N THR A 27 -1.87 12.96 -20.55
CA THR A 27 -0.78 13.29 -21.49
C THR A 27 -1.13 14.53 -22.29
N LYS A 28 -0.15 15.08 -23.01
CA LYS A 28 -0.34 16.24 -23.90
C LYS A 28 -1.33 15.94 -25.03
N GLU A 29 -1.39 14.69 -25.47
CA GLU A 29 -2.29 14.17 -26.50
C GLU A 29 -3.71 13.87 -25.95
N GLY A 30 -3.97 14.16 -24.67
CA GLY A 30 -5.28 13.95 -24.05
C GLY A 30 -5.54 12.52 -23.56
N LYS A 31 -4.55 11.62 -23.61
CA LYS A 31 -4.70 10.24 -23.10
C LYS A 31 -4.68 10.26 -21.58
N HIS A 32 -5.66 9.61 -20.96
CA HIS A 32 -5.72 9.48 -19.50
C HIS A 32 -5.05 8.19 -19.05
N TYR A 33 -4.33 8.23 -17.93
CA TYR A 33 -3.89 7.07 -17.15
C TYR A 33 -4.53 7.16 -15.78
N VAL A 34 -5.13 6.07 -15.29
CA VAL A 34 -5.84 6.05 -14.02
C VAL A 34 -5.34 4.90 -13.17
N VAL A 35 -5.21 5.17 -11.88
CA VAL A 35 -5.05 4.16 -10.82
C VAL A 35 -6.06 4.44 -9.72
N GLU A 36 -6.52 3.39 -9.06
CA GLU A 36 -7.33 3.49 -7.85
C GLU A 36 -6.79 2.50 -6.83
N TRP A 37 -6.39 3.01 -5.68
CA TRP A 37 -5.68 2.26 -4.64
C TRP A 37 -6.46 2.27 -3.34
N ARG A 38 -6.48 1.12 -2.66
CA ARG A 38 -6.87 1.00 -1.26
C ARG A 38 -5.62 0.84 -0.42
N VAL A 39 -5.27 1.89 0.30
CA VAL A 39 -4.02 2.01 1.07
C VAL A 39 -4.30 1.72 2.55
N SER A 40 -3.39 0.98 3.17
CA SER A 40 -3.29 0.76 4.60
C SER A 40 -1.88 1.09 5.07
N ILE A 41 -1.78 1.87 6.14
CA ILE A 41 -0.52 2.32 6.74
C ILE A 41 -0.47 1.75 8.14
N SER A 42 0.68 1.21 8.53
CA SER A 42 1.02 0.93 9.92
C SER A 42 2.40 1.50 10.23
N LEU A 43 2.50 2.26 11.31
CA LEU A 43 3.75 2.82 11.79
C LEU A 43 4.14 2.10 13.08
N LEU A 44 5.37 1.62 13.13
CA LEU A 44 6.06 1.26 14.36
C LEU A 44 6.74 2.53 14.87
N SER A 45 6.48 2.93 16.10
CA SER A 45 6.97 4.20 16.66
C SER A 45 7.37 4.05 18.11
N ASP A 46 8.30 4.89 18.54
CA ASP A 46 8.60 5.09 19.97
C ASP A 46 7.52 6.01 20.56
N CYS A 47 6.44 5.42 21.05
CA CYS A 47 5.29 6.17 21.59
C CYS A 47 4.68 5.49 22.83
N VAL A 48 5.49 4.80 23.62
CA VAL A 48 5.05 4.07 24.82
C VAL A 48 4.22 4.95 25.79
N ASN A 49 4.56 6.23 25.92
CA ASN A 49 3.86 7.16 26.81
C ASN A 49 2.38 7.37 26.43
N SER A 50 2.00 7.16 25.16
CA SER A 50 0.60 7.19 24.74
C SER A 50 -0.23 6.03 25.30
N TYR A 51 0.43 4.91 25.65
CA TYR A 51 -0.22 3.73 26.24
C TYR A 51 -0.21 3.77 27.76
N LEU A 52 0.81 4.37 28.37
CA LEU A 52 1.04 4.30 29.82
C LEU A 52 0.69 5.59 30.57
N ARG A 53 0.65 6.74 29.89
CA ARG A 53 0.62 8.07 30.52
C ARG A 53 -0.32 9.07 29.84
N ASP A 54 -1.17 8.59 28.93
CA ASP A 54 -2.10 9.41 28.14
C ASP A 54 -1.41 10.55 27.35
N ASP A 55 -0.12 10.43 27.07
CA ASP A 55 0.66 11.41 26.32
C ASP A 55 0.72 11.06 24.83
N ASN A 56 -0.05 11.80 24.03
CA ASN A 56 -0.16 11.60 22.58
C ASN A 56 0.83 12.44 21.76
N SER A 57 1.82 13.09 22.38
CA SER A 57 2.77 13.98 21.69
C SER A 57 3.56 13.28 20.57
N ASP A 58 3.88 12.00 20.75
CA ASP A 58 4.59 11.18 19.75
C ASP A 58 3.66 10.44 18.78
N ILE A 59 2.33 10.54 18.95
CA ILE A 59 1.37 9.87 18.06
C ILE A 59 1.18 10.67 16.77
N VAL A 60 1.44 10.02 15.64
CA VAL A 60 1.00 10.52 14.34
C VAL A 60 -0.49 10.25 14.22
N ALA A 61 -1.32 11.29 14.25
CA ALA A 61 -2.76 11.13 14.15
C ALA A 61 -3.16 10.35 12.89
N THR A 62 -4.07 9.39 13.03
CA THR A 62 -4.47 8.53 11.90
C THR A 62 -5.17 9.30 10.77
N ASP A 63 -5.76 10.46 11.08
CA ASP A 63 -6.30 11.37 10.05
C ASP A 63 -5.20 12.07 9.26
N THR A 64 -4.11 12.48 9.92
CA THR A 64 -2.91 12.99 9.26
C THR A 64 -2.35 11.95 8.30
N MET A 65 -2.27 10.68 8.71
CA MET A 65 -1.83 9.59 7.82
C MET A 65 -2.68 9.49 6.55
N LYS A 66 -4.02 9.56 6.68
CA LYS A 66 -4.96 9.58 5.54
C LYS A 66 -4.70 10.79 4.64
N ASN A 67 -4.53 11.98 5.21
CA ASN A 67 -4.28 13.20 4.46
C ASN A 67 -2.93 13.14 3.73
N THR A 68 -1.91 12.53 4.33
CA THR A 68 -0.62 12.26 3.70
C THR A 68 -0.76 11.37 2.46
N VAL A 69 -1.61 10.33 2.48
CA VAL A 69 -1.87 9.51 1.28
C VAL A 69 -2.37 10.39 0.12
N TYR A 70 -3.32 11.28 0.40
CA TYR A 70 -3.86 12.18 -0.62
C TYR A 70 -2.82 13.18 -1.14
N ALA A 71 -2.03 13.77 -0.24
CA ALA A 71 -0.97 14.70 -0.60
C ALA A 71 0.10 14.01 -1.47
N LYS A 72 0.62 12.85 -1.03
CA LYS A 72 1.63 12.10 -1.77
C LYS A 72 1.13 11.64 -3.13
N ALA A 73 -0.12 11.18 -3.23
CA ALA A 73 -0.71 10.79 -4.53
C ALA A 73 -0.87 11.99 -5.49
N LYS A 74 -1.16 13.19 -4.95
CA LYS A 74 -1.26 14.42 -5.74
C LYS A 74 0.11 14.92 -6.22
N GLU A 75 1.13 14.78 -5.40
CA GLU A 75 2.53 15.15 -5.70
C GLU A 75 3.16 14.27 -6.78
N CYS A 76 2.68 13.05 -7.00
CA CYS A 76 3.12 12.21 -8.12
C CYS A 76 2.77 12.88 -9.46
N SER A 77 3.76 13.54 -10.07
CA SER A 77 3.67 14.14 -11.41
C SER A 77 3.73 13.10 -12.51
N GLU A 78 4.58 12.08 -12.32
CA GLU A 78 4.76 10.97 -13.25
C GLU A 78 3.84 9.80 -12.89
N ILE A 79 3.53 8.99 -13.91
CA ILE A 79 2.83 7.71 -13.75
C ILE A 79 3.73 6.79 -12.93
N LEU A 80 3.14 6.14 -11.94
CA LEU A 80 3.88 5.37 -10.95
C LEU A 80 3.22 4.01 -10.72
N SER A 81 4.03 2.96 -10.53
CA SER A 81 3.52 1.66 -10.10
C SER A 81 3.07 1.70 -8.64
N VAL A 82 2.23 0.73 -8.26
CA VAL A 82 1.74 0.60 -6.89
C VAL A 82 2.89 0.37 -5.89
N GLU A 83 3.93 -0.38 -6.29
CA GLU A 83 5.11 -0.64 -5.45
C GLU A 83 5.90 0.62 -5.16
N ASN A 84 6.17 1.41 -6.19
CA ASN A 84 6.90 2.67 -6.03
C ASN A 84 6.10 3.63 -5.13
N PHE A 85 4.76 3.63 -5.23
CA PHE A 85 3.95 4.50 -4.37
C PHE A 85 4.02 4.06 -2.92
N ALA A 86 3.95 2.74 -2.67
CA ALA A 86 4.08 2.17 -1.33
C ALA A 86 5.42 2.52 -0.70
N ILE A 87 6.52 2.42 -1.46
CA ILE A 87 7.87 2.76 -1.01
C ILE A 87 7.97 4.26 -0.68
N GLU A 88 7.55 5.14 -1.59
CA GLU A 88 7.64 6.60 -1.40
C GLU A 88 6.80 7.08 -0.22
N LEU A 89 5.60 6.50 -0.04
CA LEU A 89 4.76 6.78 1.12
C LEU A 89 5.40 6.31 2.43
N ALA A 90 5.96 5.09 2.46
CA ALA A 90 6.65 4.55 3.64
C ALA A 90 7.89 5.38 4.01
N LYS A 91 8.71 5.75 3.01
CA LYS A 91 9.87 6.62 3.20
C LYS A 91 9.50 7.97 3.79
N HIS A 92 8.40 8.58 3.33
CA HIS A 92 7.93 9.86 3.89
C HIS A 92 7.68 9.78 5.40
N PHE A 93 6.96 8.76 5.88
CA PHE A 93 6.69 8.63 7.31
C PHE A 93 7.97 8.43 8.13
N ILE A 94 8.93 7.65 7.60
CA ILE A 94 10.20 7.38 8.28
C ILE A 94 11.11 8.61 8.33
N SER A 95 11.13 9.41 7.28
CA SER A 95 11.98 10.61 7.20
C SER A 95 11.39 11.81 7.93
N PHE A 96 10.07 11.98 7.88
CA PHE A 96 9.39 13.14 8.44
C PHE A 96 9.21 13.06 9.95
N TYR A 97 8.91 11.86 10.48
CA TYR A 97 8.65 11.67 11.92
C TYR A 97 9.82 10.99 12.62
N ARG A 98 10.42 11.68 13.60
CA ARG A 98 11.62 11.19 14.29
C ARG A 98 11.34 9.91 15.08
N GLN A 99 10.18 9.81 15.70
CA GLN A 99 9.76 8.68 16.53
C GLN A 99 9.40 7.43 15.74
N VAL A 100 9.09 7.54 14.44
CA VAL A 100 8.73 6.39 13.60
C VAL A 100 9.99 5.58 13.26
N THR A 101 10.00 4.29 13.60
CA THR A 101 11.14 3.37 13.38
C THR A 101 10.95 2.44 12.19
N ALA A 102 9.70 2.12 11.83
CA ALA A 102 9.36 1.40 10.61
C ALA A 102 7.98 1.82 10.10
N ALA A 103 7.82 1.87 8.78
CA ALA A 103 6.55 2.12 8.12
C ALA A 103 6.22 0.92 7.22
N ILE A 104 5.03 0.37 7.42
CA ILE A 104 4.48 -0.74 6.65
C ILE A 104 3.31 -0.17 5.85
N VAL A 105 3.41 -0.21 4.52
CA VAL A 105 2.39 0.27 3.60
C VAL A 105 1.90 -0.91 2.76
N ASN A 106 0.62 -1.21 2.92
CA ASN A 106 -0.09 -2.24 2.17
C ASN A 106 -1.05 -1.57 1.18
N ILE A 107 -1.00 -1.96 -0.09
CA ILE A 107 -1.87 -1.39 -1.12
C ILE A 107 -2.49 -2.50 -1.95
N VAL A 108 -3.81 -2.40 -2.14
CA VAL A 108 -4.55 -3.20 -3.12
C VAL A 108 -4.96 -2.27 -4.25
N GLU A 109 -4.53 -2.58 -5.47
CA GLU A 109 -4.89 -1.86 -6.67
C GLU A 109 -6.19 -2.41 -7.25
N LYS A 110 -7.10 -1.49 -7.62
CA LYS A 110 -8.30 -1.84 -8.35
C LYS A 110 -7.94 -1.98 -9.83
N PRO A 111 -8.33 -3.09 -10.48
CA PRO A 111 -7.86 -3.41 -11.82
C PRO A 111 -8.64 -2.65 -12.88
N TRP A 112 -8.29 -1.38 -13.08
CA TRP A 112 -8.83 -0.61 -14.19
C TRP A 112 -8.11 -0.98 -15.49
N GLU A 113 -8.81 -1.65 -16.38
CA GLU A 113 -8.31 -2.03 -17.70
C GLU A 113 -8.83 -1.06 -18.75
N ARG A 114 -7.96 -0.62 -19.67
CA ARG A 114 -8.39 0.25 -20.77
C ARG A 114 -9.28 -0.52 -21.74
N ILE A 115 -10.41 0.08 -22.11
CA ILE A 115 -11.31 -0.48 -23.12
C ILE A 115 -10.66 -0.36 -24.50
N ILE A 116 -10.80 -1.40 -25.32
CA ILE A 116 -10.44 -1.41 -26.74
C ILE A 116 -11.75 -1.32 -27.55
N MET A 117 -11.84 -0.34 -28.45
CA MET A 117 -12.96 -0.16 -29.39
C MET A 117 -12.41 -0.19 -30.80
N ASP A 118 -12.99 -1.01 -31.68
CA ASP A 118 -12.54 -1.16 -33.09
C ASP A 118 -11.03 -1.43 -33.23
N GLY A 119 -10.49 -2.23 -32.32
CA GLY A 119 -9.05 -2.56 -32.27
C GLY A 119 -8.15 -1.45 -31.73
N GLN A 120 -8.69 -0.30 -31.35
CA GLN A 120 -7.94 0.85 -30.84
C GLN A 120 -8.19 1.08 -29.33
N PRO A 121 -7.15 1.37 -28.53
CA PRO A 121 -7.33 1.68 -27.11
C PRO A 121 -8.05 3.02 -26.91
N HIS A 122 -9.10 3.04 -26.08
CA HIS A 122 -9.86 4.26 -25.80
C HIS A 122 -9.02 5.29 -25.02
N MET A 123 -9.18 6.59 -25.31
CA MET A 123 -8.36 7.66 -24.72
C MET A 123 -8.54 7.80 -23.21
N HIS A 124 -9.75 7.56 -22.72
CA HIS A 124 -10.12 7.76 -21.30
C HIS A 124 -11.22 6.79 -20.83
N GLY A 125 -11.32 5.61 -21.44
CA GLY A 125 -12.36 4.62 -21.17
C GLY A 125 -11.75 3.38 -20.52
N PHE A 126 -12.35 2.93 -19.41
CA PHE A 126 -11.84 1.83 -18.60
C PHE A 126 -12.99 0.91 -18.16
N LYS A 127 -12.69 -0.39 -18.07
CA LYS A 127 -13.54 -1.43 -17.46
C LYS A 127 -12.84 -2.03 -16.25
N LEU A 128 -13.58 -2.73 -15.41
CA LEU A 128 -12.98 -3.50 -14.33
C LEU A 128 -12.46 -4.85 -14.85
N GLY A 129 -11.21 -5.14 -14.52
CA GLY A 129 -10.60 -6.47 -14.62
C GLY A 129 -10.97 -7.38 -13.45
N SER A 130 -10.39 -8.58 -13.45
CA SER A 130 -10.70 -9.64 -12.48
C SER A 130 -9.76 -9.67 -11.28
N GLU A 131 -8.46 -9.74 -11.53
CA GLU A 131 -7.41 -9.90 -10.53
C GLU A 131 -6.91 -8.56 -10.01
N ARG A 132 -6.49 -8.53 -8.76
CA ARG A 132 -5.98 -7.32 -8.10
C ARG A 132 -4.50 -7.48 -7.87
N HIS A 133 -3.74 -6.43 -8.16
CA HIS A 133 -2.35 -6.36 -7.75
C HIS A 133 -2.28 -5.86 -6.31
N THR A 134 -1.43 -6.51 -5.51
CA THR A 134 -1.20 -6.15 -4.12
C THR A 134 0.27 -5.90 -3.89
N VAL A 135 0.59 -4.99 -2.97
CA VAL A 135 1.96 -4.78 -2.51
C VAL A 135 1.99 -4.53 -1.01
N GLU A 136 2.99 -5.09 -0.34
CA GLU A 136 3.46 -4.67 0.97
C GLU A 136 4.87 -4.10 0.87
N ALA A 137 5.06 -2.86 1.32
CA ALA A 137 6.37 -2.24 1.49
C ALA A 137 6.64 -2.01 2.98
N ILE A 138 7.72 -2.59 3.50
CA ILE A 138 8.23 -2.39 4.85
C ILE A 138 9.53 -1.60 4.75
N VAL A 139 9.52 -0.37 5.22
CA VAL A 139 10.71 0.49 5.27
C VAL A 139 11.09 0.74 6.73
N LYS A 140 12.30 0.33 7.11
CA LYS A 140 12.87 0.60 8.43
C LYS A 140 13.71 1.87 8.39
N LYS A 141 13.83 2.55 9.54
CA LYS A 141 14.67 3.74 9.69
C LYS A 141 16.16 3.50 9.45
N SER A 142 16.61 2.25 9.54
CA SER A 142 17.95 1.82 9.13
C SER A 142 18.18 1.88 7.61
N GLY A 143 17.14 2.17 6.82
CA GLY A 143 17.18 2.16 5.36
C GLY A 143 16.82 0.80 4.75
N ALA A 144 16.63 -0.25 5.56
CA ALA A 144 16.21 -1.56 5.06
C ALA A 144 14.81 -1.49 4.44
N LEU A 145 14.69 -1.96 3.20
CA LEU A 145 13.45 -2.09 2.45
C LEU A 145 13.16 -3.57 2.20
N GLN A 146 11.98 -4.03 2.59
CA GLN A 146 11.40 -5.29 2.15
C GLN A 146 10.14 -4.98 1.35
N LEU A 147 10.04 -5.57 0.17
CA LEU A 147 8.92 -5.39 -0.75
C LEU A 147 8.35 -6.75 -1.14
N THR A 148 7.03 -6.89 -1.09
CA THR A 148 6.33 -8.12 -1.49
C THR A 148 5.18 -7.74 -2.39
N SER A 149 5.26 -8.11 -3.68
CA SER A 149 4.16 -7.96 -4.64
C SER A 149 3.35 -9.25 -4.72
N GLY A 150 2.07 -9.13 -5.05
CA GLY A 150 1.15 -10.26 -5.15
C GLY A 150 0.01 -10.01 -6.11
N VAL A 151 -0.71 -11.09 -6.42
CA VAL A 151 -1.93 -11.09 -7.23
C VAL A 151 -3.01 -11.81 -6.46
N GLU A 152 -4.18 -11.20 -6.32
CA GLU A 152 -5.33 -11.75 -5.60
C GLU A 152 -6.59 -11.78 -6.47
N GLY A 153 -7.49 -12.74 -6.21
CA GLY A 153 -8.80 -12.80 -6.87
C GLY A 153 -8.77 -13.32 -8.31
N LEU A 154 -7.63 -13.81 -8.79
CA LEU A 154 -7.55 -14.52 -10.07
C LEU A 154 -8.30 -15.85 -9.95
N SER A 155 -9.36 -16.00 -10.75
CA SER A 155 -10.14 -17.23 -10.84
C SER A 155 -9.89 -17.90 -12.18
N VAL A 156 -9.48 -19.16 -12.14
CA VAL A 156 -9.21 -19.97 -13.34
C VAL A 156 -9.92 -21.32 -13.21
N LEU A 157 -10.36 -21.87 -14.34
CA LEU A 157 -11.01 -23.18 -14.40
C LEU A 157 -10.44 -23.96 -15.59
N LYS A 158 -10.11 -25.23 -15.34
CA LYS A 158 -9.84 -26.24 -16.37
C LYS A 158 -10.81 -27.39 -16.21
N THR A 159 -11.32 -27.91 -17.33
CA THR A 159 -12.35 -28.95 -17.36
C THR A 159 -11.79 -30.37 -17.39
N THR A 160 -10.47 -30.55 -17.56
CA THR A 160 -9.79 -31.85 -17.62
C THR A 160 -8.27 -31.68 -17.42
N LYS A 161 -7.48 -32.78 -17.46
CA LYS A 161 -6.02 -32.83 -17.24
C LYS A 161 -5.56 -32.44 -15.83
N GLU A 162 -6.41 -32.57 -14.82
CA GLU A 162 -6.03 -32.66 -13.40
C GLU A 162 -6.06 -34.15 -13.02
N LYS A 163 -5.05 -34.67 -12.32
CA LYS A 163 -5.07 -36.01 -11.73
C LYS A 163 -4.63 -35.90 -10.28
N HIS A 164 -5.43 -36.44 -9.36
CA HIS A 164 -5.08 -36.57 -7.95
C HIS A 164 -5.10 -38.06 -7.63
N ASP A 165 -3.92 -38.70 -7.66
CA ASP A 165 -3.79 -40.09 -7.22
C ASP A 165 -3.60 -40.09 -5.69
N MET A 166 -4.42 -40.88 -4.98
CA MET A 166 -4.31 -41.03 -3.53
C MET A 166 -2.95 -41.63 -3.15
N ILE A 167 -2.20 -40.95 -2.28
CA ILE A 167 -1.07 -41.52 -1.55
C ILE A 167 -1.69 -42.32 -0.40
N TRP A 168 -1.68 -43.65 -0.50
CA TRP A 168 -1.91 -44.52 0.65
C TRP A 168 -0.58 -44.69 1.41
N PHE A 169 -0.63 -44.53 2.73
CA PHE A 169 0.48 -44.83 3.65
C PHE A 169 0.91 -46.29 3.60
#